data_AF-V2XR85-F1
#
_entry.id   AF-V2XR85-F1
#
_cell.length_a   1.000
_cell.length_b   1.000
_cell.length_c   1.000
_cell.angle_alpha   90.00
_cell.angle_beta   90.00
_cell.angle_gamma   90.00
#
_symmetry.space_group_name_H-M   'P 1'
#
loop_
_entity.id
_entity.type
_entity.pdbx_description
1 polymer ?
#
loop_
_entity_poly.entity_id
_entity_poly.type
_entity_poly.pdbx_seq_one_letter_code
_entity_poly.pdbx_strand_id
1 'polypeptide(L)'
;MGGISRRNFKMFRELCGDATLKNVVIVTNMWGEVGRDVGEAREAELMQGDKFFKPVLEKGAQIFRHDNACETARAILLHLIENEPLPLRIQTELVDQGKNLSETAAGAELNRELMEQIRKHEHEMRELQKEMQDAIQQKDEETRKELEAETKKLQVEMNRIRSDAQELVTDYANQKAELERRMEQAKLAAEAETAGQHRQIQALQQALKENANASAKEREHLQWQLNEATSRANQTRRRGLFGRIGGALDSLFGS
;
A
#
# COMPACT_ATOMS: atom_id res chain seq x y z
N MET A 1 -11.77 -12.16 26.52
CA MET A 1 -11.22 -10.80 26.28
C MET A 1 -11.82 -9.76 27.23
N GLY A 2 -10.99 -8.84 27.74
CA GLY A 2 -11.44 -7.70 28.57
C GLY A 2 -12.06 -6.56 27.76
N GLY A 3 -12.59 -5.55 28.46
CA GLY A 3 -13.35 -4.44 27.86
C GLY A 3 -12.57 -3.60 26.85
N ILE A 4 -11.26 -3.37 27.06
CA ILE A 4 -10.40 -2.64 26.10
C ILE A 4 -10.23 -3.44 24.80
N SER A 5 -9.94 -4.73 24.92
CA SER A 5 -9.73 -5.61 23.76
C SER A 5 -10.98 -5.73 22.88
N ARG A 6 -12.18 -5.76 23.47
CA ARG A 6 -13.44 -5.72 22.72
C ARG A 6 -13.64 -4.42 21.96
N ARG A 7 -13.30 -3.28 22.57
CA ARG A 7 -13.39 -1.94 21.93
C ARG A 7 -12.46 -1.85 20.72
N ASN A 8 -11.21 -2.27 20.89
CA ASN A 8 -10.23 -2.31 19.81
C ASN A 8 -10.69 -3.23 18.67
N PHE A 9 -11.27 -4.38 19.01
CA PHE A 9 -11.79 -5.31 18.01
C PHE A 9 -12.98 -4.75 17.21
N LYS A 10 -13.87 -4.00 17.87
CA LYS A 10 -14.96 -3.31 17.17
C LYS A 10 -14.41 -2.26 16.21
N MET A 11 -13.45 -1.46 16.64
CA MET A 11 -12.79 -0.47 15.78
C MET A 11 -12.08 -1.13 14.59
N PHE A 12 -11.37 -2.24 14.82
CA PHE A 12 -10.75 -3.02 13.75
C PHE A 12 -11.75 -3.44 12.67
N ARG A 13 -12.95 -3.88 13.06
CA ARG A 13 -14.01 -4.22 12.09
C ARG A 13 -14.46 -3.02 11.26
N GLU A 14 -14.58 -1.84 11.86
CA GLU A 14 -14.94 -0.62 11.12
C GLU A 14 -13.82 -0.17 10.18
N LEU A 15 -12.55 -0.37 10.54
CA LEU A 15 -11.39 -0.09 9.68
C LEU A 15 -11.39 -0.98 8.43
N CYS A 16 -11.55 -2.29 8.62
CA CYS A 16 -11.57 -3.25 7.54
C CYS A 16 -12.83 -3.13 6.68
N GLY A 17 -13.99 -3.08 7.33
CA GLY A 17 -15.30 -3.26 6.70
C GLY A 17 -15.61 -4.73 6.39
N ASP A 18 -16.89 -5.09 6.45
CA ASP A 18 -17.36 -6.46 6.34
C ASP A 18 -16.87 -7.21 5.09
N ALA A 19 -16.73 -6.52 3.94
CA ALA A 19 -16.32 -7.11 2.67
C ALA A 19 -14.86 -7.58 2.64
N THR A 20 -13.99 -7.01 3.48
CA THR A 20 -12.56 -7.34 3.52
C THR A 20 -12.20 -8.32 4.63
N LEU A 21 -13.14 -8.62 5.54
CA LEU A 21 -12.91 -9.52 6.67
C LEU A 21 -12.50 -10.94 6.24
N LYS A 22 -12.87 -11.37 5.03
CA LYS A 22 -12.38 -12.63 4.44
C LYS A 22 -10.86 -12.71 4.27
N ASN A 23 -10.16 -11.57 4.21
CA ASN A 23 -8.70 -11.49 4.13
C ASN A 23 -8.04 -11.37 5.51
N VAL A 24 -8.83 -11.39 6.59
CA VAL A 24 -8.33 -11.26 7.96
C VAL A 24 -8.01 -12.64 8.52
N VAL A 25 -6.84 -12.74 9.14
CA VAL A 25 -6.42 -13.91 9.92
C VAL A 25 -6.29 -13.52 11.38
N ILE A 26 -6.97 -14.27 12.24
CA ILE A 26 -6.84 -14.21 13.69
C ILE A 26 -5.83 -15.28 14.10
N VAL A 27 -4.77 -14.88 14.79
CA VAL A 27 -3.76 -15.81 15.28
C VAL A 27 -3.86 -15.89 16.80
N THR A 28 -4.12 -17.09 17.32
CA THR A 28 -4.05 -17.39 18.76
C THR A 28 -2.65 -17.90 19.08
N ASN A 29 -2.01 -17.34 20.13
CA ASN A 29 -0.65 -17.68 20.54
C ASN A 29 -0.60 -18.13 22.01
N MET A 30 0.61 -18.28 22.58
CA MET A 30 0.84 -18.67 23.98
C MET A 30 0.28 -20.06 24.35
N TRP A 31 0.16 -20.96 23.37
CA TRP A 31 -0.35 -22.32 23.56
C TRP A 31 0.52 -23.21 24.46
N GLY A 32 1.76 -22.79 24.76
CA GLY A 32 2.66 -23.45 25.71
C GLY A 32 2.53 -22.97 27.16
N GLU A 33 1.76 -21.91 27.43
CA GLU A 33 1.66 -21.31 28.77
C GLU A 33 0.49 -21.87 29.60
N VAL A 34 -0.42 -22.61 28.96
CA VAL A 34 -1.62 -23.16 29.60
C VAL A 34 -1.82 -24.63 29.22
N GLY A 35 -2.57 -25.35 30.05
CA GLY A 35 -3.05 -26.69 29.69
C GLY A 35 -3.81 -26.66 28.37
N ARG A 36 -3.61 -27.69 27.53
CA ARG A 36 -4.19 -27.73 26.18
C ARG A 36 -5.71 -27.66 26.19
N ASP A 37 -6.33 -28.38 27.11
CA ASP A 37 -7.77 -28.37 27.39
C ASP A 37 -8.28 -26.96 27.73
N VAL A 38 -7.55 -26.22 28.57
CA VAL A 38 -7.87 -24.83 28.93
C VAL A 38 -7.73 -23.91 27.72
N GLY A 39 -6.66 -24.08 26.93
CA GLY A 39 -6.44 -23.32 25.70
C GLY A 39 -7.55 -23.53 24.67
N GLU A 40 -7.94 -24.79 24.45
CA GLU A 40 -9.01 -25.16 23.52
C GLU A 40 -10.37 -24.63 23.98
N ALA A 41 -10.68 -24.70 25.27
CA ALA A 41 -11.90 -24.11 25.84
C ALA A 41 -11.95 -22.58 25.66
N ARG A 42 -10.82 -21.89 25.87
CA ARG A 42 -10.72 -20.43 25.67
C ARG A 42 -10.85 -20.04 24.21
N GLU A 43 -10.21 -20.78 23.30
CA GLU A 43 -10.35 -20.53 21.86
C GLU A 43 -11.81 -20.74 21.43
N ALA A 44 -12.46 -21.80 21.90
CA ALA A 44 -13.88 -22.04 21.61
C ALA A 44 -14.77 -20.89 22.11
N GLU A 45 -14.53 -20.37 23.32
CA GLU A 45 -15.25 -19.19 23.84
C GLU A 45 -15.06 -17.97 22.92
N LEU A 46 -13.82 -17.71 22.48
CA LEU A 46 -13.50 -16.60 21.59
C LEU A 46 -14.16 -16.75 20.21
N MET A 47 -14.25 -17.96 19.68
CA MET A 47 -14.87 -18.25 18.39
C MET A 47 -16.39 -18.17 18.43
N GLN A 48 -17.02 -18.51 19.56
CA GLN A 48 -18.47 -18.61 19.68
C GLN A 48 -19.13 -17.33 20.20
N GLY A 49 -18.40 -16.47 20.92
CA GLY A 49 -19.00 -15.26 21.49
C GLY A 49 -19.29 -14.19 20.44
N ASP A 50 -20.54 -13.71 20.39
CA ASP A 50 -20.97 -12.61 19.52
C ASP A 50 -20.21 -11.29 19.78
N LYS A 51 -19.62 -11.15 20.96
CA LYS A 51 -18.78 -10.01 21.36
C LYS A 51 -17.29 -10.24 21.11
N PHE A 52 -16.91 -11.37 20.54
CA PHE A 52 -15.54 -11.77 20.23
C PHE A 52 -15.39 -11.99 18.73
N PHE A 53 -14.87 -13.14 18.29
CA PHE A 53 -14.49 -13.37 16.89
C PHE A 53 -15.62 -13.90 16.02
N LYS A 54 -16.71 -14.42 16.60
CA LYS A 54 -17.83 -14.96 15.83
C LYS A 54 -18.28 -14.06 14.66
N PRO A 55 -18.51 -12.74 14.85
CA PRO A 55 -19.00 -11.89 13.77
C PRO A 55 -18.02 -11.72 12.59
N VAL A 56 -16.71 -11.89 12.81
CA VAL A 56 -15.73 -11.80 11.71
C VAL A 56 -15.47 -13.16 11.06
N LEU A 57 -15.54 -14.23 11.84
CA LEU A 57 -15.46 -15.60 11.33
C LEU A 57 -16.64 -15.89 10.40
N GLU A 58 -17.84 -15.43 10.75
CA GLU A 58 -19.04 -15.52 9.88
C GLU A 58 -18.88 -14.74 8.57
N LYS A 59 -17.96 -13.76 8.51
CA LYS A 59 -17.65 -12.96 7.32
C LYS A 59 -16.44 -13.48 6.55
N GLY A 60 -15.96 -14.69 6.90
CA GLY A 60 -14.90 -15.40 6.18
C GLY A 60 -13.50 -15.22 6.76
N ALA A 61 -13.33 -14.50 7.87
CA ALA A 61 -12.04 -14.45 8.55
C ALA A 61 -11.64 -15.87 9.01
N GLN A 62 -10.34 -16.15 9.02
CA GLN A 62 -9.82 -17.45 9.45
C GLN A 62 -9.11 -17.33 10.79
N ILE A 63 -9.08 -18.43 11.55
CA ILE A 63 -8.35 -18.53 12.81
C ILE A 63 -7.23 -19.58 12.70
N PHE A 64 -6.04 -19.22 13.17
CA PHE A 64 -4.86 -20.08 13.18
C PHE A 64 -4.24 -20.10 14.56
N ARG A 65 -3.70 -21.25 14.96
CA ARG A 65 -2.89 -21.38 16.18
C ARG A 65 -1.42 -21.20 15.83
N HIS A 66 -0.71 -20.39 16.61
CA HIS A 66 0.73 -20.23 16.52
C HIS A 66 1.40 -20.63 17.83
N ASP A 67 2.28 -21.61 17.76
CA ASP A 67 3.00 -22.25 18.86
C ASP A 67 4.47 -21.80 18.94
N ASN A 68 4.78 -20.63 18.38
CA ASN A 68 6.15 -20.11 18.22
C ASN A 68 7.07 -20.97 17.34
N ALA A 69 6.52 -21.93 16.59
CA ALA A 69 7.27 -22.72 15.61
C ALA A 69 7.33 -22.02 14.24
N CYS A 70 8.39 -22.29 13.47
CA CYS A 70 8.57 -21.70 12.15
C CYS A 70 7.51 -22.19 11.15
N GLU A 71 7.11 -23.45 11.30
CA GLU A 71 6.15 -24.16 10.47
C GLU A 71 4.77 -23.50 10.54
N THR A 72 4.30 -23.18 11.75
CA THR A 72 2.99 -22.52 11.94
C THR A 72 3.01 -21.08 11.44
N ALA A 73 4.10 -20.34 11.65
CA ALA A 73 4.27 -19.00 11.06
C ALA A 73 4.25 -19.04 9.52
N ARG A 74 4.97 -20.00 8.91
CA ARG A 74 5.02 -20.17 7.45
C ARG A 74 3.64 -20.51 6.88
N ALA A 75 2.87 -21.37 7.55
CA ALA A 75 1.51 -21.71 7.13
C ALA A 75 0.59 -20.48 7.11
N ILE A 76 0.66 -19.64 8.15
CA ILE A 76 -0.11 -18.38 8.22
C ILE A 76 0.28 -17.44 7.07
N LEU A 77 1.58 -17.28 6.80
CA LEU A 77 2.07 -16.41 5.73
C LEU A 77 1.64 -16.91 4.34
N LEU A 78 1.75 -18.22 4.06
CA LEU A 78 1.31 -18.79 2.80
C LEU A 78 -0.18 -18.54 2.55
N HIS A 79 -1.00 -18.70 3.58
CA HIS A 79 -2.42 -18.41 3.49
C HIS A 79 -2.69 -16.93 3.18
N LEU A 80 -1.96 -15.99 3.80
CA LEU A 80 -2.12 -14.56 3.53
C LEU A 80 -1.67 -14.14 2.12
N ILE A 81 -0.63 -14.78 1.57
CA ILE A 81 -0.10 -14.46 0.23
C ILE A 81 -1.09 -14.85 -0.88
N GLU A 82 -1.91 -15.87 -0.66
CA GLU A 82 -2.92 -16.32 -1.63
C GLU A 82 -4.15 -15.40 -1.70
N ASN A 83 -4.29 -14.44 -0.78
CA ASN A 83 -5.46 -13.57 -0.73
C ASN A 83 -5.43 -12.50 -1.82
N GLU A 84 -6.58 -12.29 -2.47
CA GLU A 84 -6.79 -11.17 -3.36
C GLU A 84 -6.91 -9.87 -2.55
N PRO A 85 -6.05 -8.85 -2.80
CA PRO A 85 -6.08 -7.61 -2.03
C PRO A 85 -7.39 -6.85 -2.29
N LEU A 86 -8.04 -6.41 -1.21
CA LEU A 86 -9.23 -5.57 -1.27
C LEU A 86 -8.98 -4.27 -0.50
N PRO A 87 -9.48 -3.12 -1.00
CA PRO A 87 -9.35 -1.85 -0.29
C PRO A 87 -10.13 -1.91 1.02
N LEU A 88 -9.49 -1.52 2.12
CA LEU A 88 -10.14 -1.44 3.42
C LEU A 88 -11.18 -0.33 3.39
N ARG A 89 -12.26 -0.47 4.19
CA ARG A 89 -13.31 0.54 4.28
C ARG A 89 -12.76 1.92 4.59
N ILE A 90 -11.80 2.05 5.51
CA ILE A 90 -11.18 3.34 5.82
C ILE A 90 -10.45 3.94 4.61
N GLN A 91 -9.83 3.13 3.74
CA GLN A 91 -9.17 3.62 2.53
C GLN A 91 -10.20 4.16 1.55
N THR A 92 -11.30 3.44 1.34
CA THR A 92 -12.42 3.91 0.51
C THR A 92 -13.07 5.18 1.08
N GLU A 93 -13.25 5.26 2.40
CA GLU A 93 -13.83 6.45 3.05
C GLU A 93 -12.92 7.68 2.92
N LEU A 94 -11.61 7.53 3.11
CA LEU A 94 -10.66 8.64 3.04
C LEU A 94 -10.35 9.07 1.60
N VAL A 95 -10.17 8.12 0.69
CA VAL A 95 -9.67 8.38 -0.68
C VAL A 95 -10.84 8.55 -1.65
N ASP A 96 -11.73 7.57 -1.72
CA ASP A 96 -12.79 7.56 -2.73
C ASP A 96 -13.97 8.47 -2.35
N GLN A 97 -14.27 8.56 -1.05
CA GLN A 97 -15.38 9.38 -0.53
C GLN A 97 -14.91 10.73 0.03
N GLY A 98 -13.61 10.97 0.14
CA GLY A 98 -13.05 12.24 0.62
C GLY A 98 -13.41 12.61 2.06
N LYS A 99 -13.75 11.64 2.91
CA LYS A 99 -14.08 11.89 4.32
C LYS A 99 -12.84 12.26 5.12
N ASN A 100 -13.02 13.08 6.16
CA ASN A 100 -11.99 13.26 7.17
C ASN A 100 -11.92 12.04 8.10
N LEU A 101 -10.78 11.85 8.77
CA LEU A 101 -10.57 10.70 9.66
C LEU A 101 -11.67 10.57 10.74
N SER A 102 -12.13 11.68 11.30
CA SER A 102 -13.21 11.72 12.30
C SER A 102 -14.59 11.34 11.76
N GLU A 103 -14.79 11.46 10.44
CA GLU A 103 -16.05 11.15 9.74
C GLU A 103 -16.09 9.70 9.21
N THR A 104 -14.94 9.01 9.22
CA THR A 104 -14.86 7.58 8.92
C THR A 104 -15.62 6.76 9.95
N ALA A 105 -16.06 5.56 9.59
CA ALA A 105 -16.79 4.70 10.52
C ALA A 105 -15.96 4.33 11.75
N ALA A 106 -14.67 4.05 11.55
CA ALA A 106 -13.74 3.78 12.64
C ALA A 106 -13.51 5.02 13.52
N GLY A 107 -13.36 6.20 12.90
CA GLY A 107 -13.20 7.47 13.61
C GLY A 107 -14.43 7.85 14.42
N ALA A 108 -15.63 7.67 13.86
CA ALA A 108 -16.90 7.88 14.55
C ALA A 108 -17.04 6.94 15.75
N GLU A 109 -16.64 5.68 15.62
CA GLU A 109 -16.71 4.71 16.72
C GLU A 109 -15.70 5.01 17.83
N LEU A 110 -14.47 5.41 17.47
CA LEU A 110 -13.47 5.88 18.43
C LEU A 110 -13.99 7.12 19.18
N ASN A 111 -14.55 8.09 18.46
CA ASN A 111 -15.05 9.33 19.05
C ASN A 111 -16.25 9.06 19.97
N ARG A 112 -17.15 8.14 19.58
CA ARG A 112 -18.26 7.70 20.42
C ARG A 112 -17.77 7.12 21.74
N GLU A 113 -16.75 6.27 21.68
CA GLU A 113 -16.13 5.68 22.87
C GLU A 113 -15.46 6.73 23.75
N LEU A 114 -14.67 7.63 23.15
CA LEU A 114 -14.01 8.72 23.88
C LEU A 114 -15.04 9.60 24.60
N MET A 115 -16.12 9.96 23.92
CA MET A 115 -17.20 10.77 24.50
C MET A 115 -17.95 10.03 25.61
N GLU A 116 -18.11 8.71 25.52
CA GLU A 116 -18.69 7.91 26.60
C GLU A 116 -17.78 7.88 27.85
N GLN A 117 -16.47 7.75 27.66
CA GLN A 117 -15.49 7.83 28.77
C GLN A 117 -15.50 9.21 29.42
N ILE A 118 -15.49 10.29 28.62
CA ILE A 118 -15.58 11.67 29.12
C ILE A 118 -16.84 11.83 29.97
N ARG A 119 -18.00 11.38 29.49
CA ARG A 119 -19.26 11.48 30.25
C ARG A 119 -19.24 10.70 31.57
N LYS A 120 -18.61 9.53 31.60
CA LYS A 120 -18.45 8.73 32.84
C LYS A 120 -17.58 9.47 33.84
N HIS A 121 -16.41 9.95 33.42
CA HIS A 121 -15.54 10.73 34.30
C HIS A 121 -16.15 12.05 34.76
N GLU A 122 -16.89 12.75 33.90
CA GLU A 122 -17.65 13.94 34.30
C GLU A 122 -18.73 13.63 35.33
N HIS A 123 -19.37 12.46 35.24
CA HIS A 123 -20.35 12.02 36.23
C HIS A 123 -19.68 11.66 37.56
N GLU A 124 -18.59 10.89 37.53
CA GLU A 124 -17.79 10.56 38.72
C GLU A 124 -17.29 11.82 39.42
N MET A 125 -16.78 12.79 38.68
CA MET A 125 -16.37 14.11 39.21
C MET A 125 -17.53 14.83 39.91
N ARG A 126 -18.75 14.80 39.34
CA ARG A 126 -19.92 15.43 39.95
C ARG A 126 -20.35 14.74 41.24
N GLU A 127 -20.28 13.41 41.30
CA GLU A 127 -20.61 12.67 42.53
C GLU A 127 -19.57 12.91 43.62
N LEU A 128 -18.27 12.85 43.29
CA LEU A 128 -17.19 13.19 44.23
C LEU A 128 -17.32 14.62 44.78
N GLN A 129 -17.72 15.58 43.94
CA GLN A 129 -17.97 16.94 44.38
C GLN A 129 -19.13 17.06 45.38
N LYS A 130 -20.19 16.26 45.24
CA LYS A 130 -21.30 16.22 46.20
C LYS A 130 -20.87 15.58 47.51
N GLU A 131 -20.19 14.44 47.45
CA GLU A 131 -19.67 13.76 48.64
C GLU A 131 -18.72 14.69 49.42
N MET A 132 -17.93 15.49 48.72
CA MET A 132 -17.05 16.48 49.34
C MET A 132 -17.84 17.60 50.03
N GLN A 133 -18.96 18.07 49.45
CA GLN A 133 -19.84 19.04 50.10
C GLN A 133 -20.50 18.46 51.36
N ASP A 134 -20.94 17.20 51.31
CA ASP A 134 -21.53 16.51 52.45
C ASP A 134 -20.50 16.30 53.57
N ALA A 135 -19.26 15.94 53.24
CA ALA A 135 -18.17 15.81 54.22
C ALA A 135 -17.83 17.15 54.88
N ILE A 136 -17.82 18.26 54.12
CA ILE A 136 -17.67 19.62 54.65
C ILE A 136 -18.80 19.95 55.63
N GLN A 137 -20.04 19.59 55.30
CA GLN A 137 -21.19 19.83 56.15
C GLN A 137 -21.17 18.99 57.44
N GLN A 138 -20.62 17.78 57.36
CA GLN A 138 -20.43 16.87 58.49
C GLN A 138 -19.16 17.16 59.32
N LYS A 139 -18.34 18.14 58.91
CA LYS A 139 -17.04 18.48 59.51
C LYS A 139 -16.05 17.32 59.54
N ASP A 140 -16.16 16.41 58.57
CA ASP A 140 -15.21 15.31 58.41
C ASP A 140 -14.03 15.78 57.55
N GLU A 141 -12.97 16.21 58.24
CA GLU A 141 -11.75 16.72 57.62
C GLU A 141 -10.87 15.64 56.98
N GLU A 142 -10.98 14.38 57.41
CA GLU A 142 -10.21 13.26 56.86
C GLU A 142 -10.78 12.86 55.50
N THR A 143 -12.09 12.58 55.46
CA THR A 143 -12.81 12.26 54.22
C THR A 143 -12.72 13.40 53.20
N ARG A 144 -12.76 14.67 53.64
CA ARG A 144 -12.58 15.84 52.76
C ARG A 144 -11.24 15.82 52.03
N LYS A 145 -10.14 15.54 52.75
CA LYS A 145 -8.79 15.53 52.16
C LYS A 145 -8.61 14.37 51.19
N GLU A 146 -9.17 13.20 51.49
CA GLU A 146 -9.14 12.05 50.60
C GLU A 146 -9.90 12.34 49.30
N LEU A 147 -11.10 12.89 49.38
CA LEU A 147 -11.91 13.28 48.21
C LEU A 147 -11.23 14.37 47.38
N GLU A 148 -10.60 15.37 48.02
CA GLU A 148 -9.86 16.42 47.31
C GLU A 148 -8.65 15.85 46.55
N ALA A 149 -7.92 14.91 47.16
CA ALA A 149 -6.81 14.22 46.51
C ALA A 149 -7.28 13.39 45.31
N GLU A 150 -8.39 12.67 45.44
CA GLU A 150 -8.94 11.84 44.36
C GLU A 150 -9.47 12.68 43.19
N THR A 151 -10.20 13.76 43.50
CA THR A 151 -10.69 14.74 42.51
C THR A 151 -9.53 15.34 41.73
N LYS A 152 -8.43 15.70 42.41
CA LYS A 152 -7.24 16.26 41.78
C LYS A 152 -6.54 15.25 40.87
N LYS A 153 -6.43 13.98 41.29
CA LYS A 153 -5.87 12.91 40.42
C LYS A 153 -6.70 12.76 39.15
N LEU A 154 -8.03 12.62 39.29
CA LEU A 154 -8.93 12.42 38.16
C LEU A 154 -8.90 13.61 37.19
N GLN A 155 -8.80 14.84 37.71
CA GLN A 155 -8.64 16.04 36.89
C GLN A 155 -7.33 16.06 36.08
N VAL A 156 -6.22 15.62 36.70
CA VAL A 156 -4.92 15.51 36.02
C VAL A 156 -4.99 14.45 34.92
N GLU A 157 -5.62 13.30 35.18
CA GLU A 157 -5.79 12.24 34.20
C GLU A 157 -6.66 12.69 33.01
N MET A 158 -7.79 13.36 33.27
CA MET A 158 -8.62 13.94 32.21
C MET A 158 -7.86 14.95 31.34
N ASN A 159 -7.08 15.84 31.97
CA ASN A 159 -6.30 16.82 31.23
C ASN A 159 -5.22 16.16 30.37
N ARG A 160 -4.58 15.11 30.88
CA ARG A 160 -3.60 14.31 30.14
C ARG A 160 -4.24 13.64 28.93
N ILE A 161 -5.35 12.92 29.12
CA ILE A 161 -6.08 12.26 28.02
C ILE A 161 -6.48 13.26 26.93
N ARG A 162 -6.94 14.45 27.33
CA ARG A 162 -7.31 15.51 26.37
C ARG A 162 -6.11 16.05 25.61
N SER A 163 -4.98 16.24 26.28
CA SER A 163 -3.73 16.69 25.65
C SER A 163 -3.22 15.63 24.66
N ASP A 164 -3.15 14.37 25.09
CA ASP A 164 -2.68 13.25 24.28
C ASP A 164 -3.56 13.10 23.00
N ALA A 165 -4.88 13.29 23.13
CA ALA A 165 -5.80 13.26 21.98
C ALA A 165 -5.55 14.42 20.99
N GLN A 166 -5.25 15.63 21.48
CA GLN A 166 -4.94 16.79 20.63
C GLN A 166 -3.59 16.64 19.92
N GLU A 167 -2.59 16.13 20.63
CA GLU A 167 -1.26 15.85 20.10
C GLU A 167 -1.35 14.82 18.96
N LEU A 168 -2.08 13.72 19.17
CA LEU A 168 -2.25 12.67 18.15
C LEU A 168 -2.88 13.19 16.85
N VAL A 169 -3.86 14.10 16.95
CA VAL A 169 -4.49 14.72 15.77
C VAL A 169 -3.49 15.59 15.00
N THR A 170 -2.67 16.35 15.73
CA THR A 170 -1.66 17.24 15.15
C THR A 170 -0.55 16.45 14.47
N ASP A 171 -0.03 15.42 15.16
CA ASP A 171 0.99 14.52 14.63
C ASP A 171 0.51 13.80 13.37
N TYR A 172 -0.73 13.32 13.36
CA TYR A 172 -1.31 12.69 12.18
C TYR A 172 -1.38 13.65 10.98
N ALA A 173 -1.83 14.90 11.20
CA ALA A 173 -1.88 15.90 10.14
C ALA A 173 -0.49 16.20 9.57
N ASN A 174 0.52 16.32 10.43
CA ASN A 174 1.92 16.52 10.03
C ASN A 174 2.47 15.33 9.24
N GLN A 175 2.24 14.10 9.72
CA GLN A 175 2.67 12.87 9.05
C GLN A 175 2.01 12.71 7.68
N LYS A 176 0.71 13.01 7.57
CA LYS A 176 -0.01 12.96 6.29
C LYS A 176 0.60 13.93 5.28
N ALA A 177 0.80 15.19 5.67
CA ALA A 177 1.39 16.20 4.78
C ALA A 177 2.81 15.82 4.33
N GLU A 178 3.62 15.27 5.24
CA GLU A 178 4.96 14.78 4.93
C GLU A 178 4.94 13.62 3.92
N LEU A 179 4.04 12.65 4.10
CA LEU A 179 3.87 11.54 3.18
C LEU A 179 3.40 11.99 1.80
N GLU A 180 2.41 12.89 1.73
CA GLU A 180 1.92 13.46 0.46
C GLU A 180 3.05 14.18 -0.30
N ARG A 181 3.86 14.96 0.42
CA ARG A 181 5.02 15.63 -0.15
C ARG A 181 6.05 14.64 -0.70
N ARG A 182 6.33 13.55 0.03
CA ARG A 182 7.25 12.48 -0.44
C ARG A 182 6.70 11.76 -1.66
N MET A 183 5.41 11.46 -1.67
CA MET A 183 4.75 10.79 -2.79
C MET A 183 4.80 11.65 -4.06
N GLU A 184 4.54 12.95 -3.94
CA GLU A 184 4.64 13.89 -5.07
C GLU A 184 6.07 13.99 -5.60
N GLN A 185 7.06 14.07 -4.70
CA GLN A 185 8.48 14.05 -5.10
C GLN A 185 8.87 12.76 -5.82
N ALA A 186 8.39 11.61 -5.33
CA ALA A 186 8.65 10.31 -5.96
C ALA A 186 7.98 10.20 -7.34
N LYS A 187 6.75 10.70 -7.49
CA LYS A 187 6.05 10.75 -8.76
C LYS A 187 6.78 11.61 -9.79
N LEU A 188 7.17 12.83 -9.42
CA LEU A 188 7.93 13.72 -10.29
C LEU A 188 9.27 13.11 -10.71
N ALA A 189 9.96 12.43 -9.78
CA ALA A 189 11.21 11.73 -10.10
C ALA A 189 11.00 10.58 -11.09
N ALA A 190 9.96 9.77 -10.90
CA ALA A 190 9.62 8.68 -11.82
C ALA A 190 9.21 9.21 -13.21
N GLU A 191 8.46 10.31 -13.27
CA GLU A 191 8.11 10.97 -14.54
C GLU A 191 9.34 11.53 -15.26
N ALA A 192 10.28 12.14 -14.53
CA ALA A 192 11.53 12.62 -15.11
C ALA A 192 12.41 11.48 -15.62
N GLU A 193 12.49 10.37 -14.88
CA GLU A 193 13.23 9.18 -15.29
C GLU A 193 12.62 8.53 -16.54
N THR A 194 11.31 8.31 -16.55
CA THR A 194 10.60 7.74 -17.71
C THR A 194 10.70 8.65 -18.93
N ALA A 195 10.61 9.97 -18.77
CA ALA A 195 10.85 10.93 -19.85
C ALA A 195 12.30 10.88 -20.37
N GLY A 196 13.28 10.70 -19.48
CA GLY A 196 14.68 10.49 -19.86
C GLY A 196 14.88 9.23 -20.68
N GLN A 197 14.34 8.10 -20.22
CA GLN A 197 14.36 6.82 -20.95
C GLN A 197 13.68 6.93 -22.31
N HIS A 198 12.52 7.62 -22.38
CA HIS A 198 11.79 7.80 -23.63
C HIS A 198 12.58 8.63 -24.64
N ARG A 199 13.26 9.70 -24.21
CA ARG A 199 14.17 10.48 -25.06
C ARG A 199 15.34 9.64 -25.57
N GLN A 200 15.94 8.81 -24.71
CA GLN A 200 17.04 7.91 -25.09
C GLN A 200 16.60 6.92 -26.19
N ILE A 201 15.42 6.31 -26.02
CA ILE A 201 14.84 5.39 -27.01
C ILE A 201 14.61 6.11 -28.35
N GLN A 202 14.03 7.31 -28.32
CA GLN A 202 13.80 8.10 -29.54
C GLN A 202 15.11 8.45 -30.26
N ALA A 203 16.15 8.86 -29.52
CA ALA A 203 17.46 9.16 -30.10
C ALA A 203 18.09 7.92 -30.77
N LEU A 204 18.02 6.74 -30.12
CA LEU A 204 18.49 5.49 -30.69
C LEU A 204 17.72 5.09 -31.95
N GLN A 205 16.38 5.24 -31.94
CA GLN A 205 15.55 4.98 -33.12
C GLN A 205 15.91 5.88 -34.29
N GLN A 206 16.17 7.16 -34.04
CA GLN A 206 16.57 8.11 -35.07
C GLN A 206 17.96 7.77 -35.64
N ALA A 207 18.93 7.47 -34.77
CA ALA A 207 20.27 7.05 -35.20
C ALA A 207 20.21 5.76 -36.05
N LEU A 208 19.38 4.78 -35.67
CA LEU A 208 19.16 3.56 -36.48
C LEU A 208 18.58 3.89 -37.86
N LYS A 209 17.61 4.80 -37.93
CA LYS A 209 16.99 5.21 -39.20
C LYS A 209 17.97 5.94 -40.10
N GLU A 210 18.77 6.84 -39.55
CA GLU A 210 19.82 7.56 -40.27
C GLU A 210 20.90 6.60 -40.81
N ASN A 211 21.34 5.65 -39.99
CA ASN A 211 22.31 4.64 -40.40
C ASN A 211 21.76 3.70 -41.50
N ALA A 212 20.50 3.27 -41.35
CA ALA A 212 19.82 2.46 -42.37
C ALA A 212 19.70 3.20 -43.71
N ASN A 213 19.35 4.49 -43.68
CA ASN A 213 19.26 5.33 -44.88
C ASN A 213 20.64 5.55 -45.53
N ALA A 214 21.69 5.79 -44.74
CA ALA A 214 23.05 5.92 -45.26
C ALA A 214 23.51 4.62 -45.93
N SER A 215 23.31 3.48 -45.26
CA SER A 215 23.63 2.15 -45.79
C SER A 215 22.85 1.84 -47.08
N ALA A 216 21.58 2.26 -47.17
CA ALA A 216 20.77 2.09 -48.39
C ALA A 216 21.32 2.90 -49.56
N LYS A 217 21.66 4.18 -49.34
CA LYS A 217 22.29 5.04 -50.36
C LYS A 217 23.62 4.48 -50.84
N GLU A 218 24.44 3.97 -49.92
CA GLU A 218 25.73 3.36 -50.25
C GLU A 218 25.56 2.09 -51.09
N ARG A 219 24.58 1.25 -50.75
CA ARG A 219 24.20 0.07 -51.56
C ARG A 219 23.73 0.45 -52.96
N GLU A 220 22.87 1.46 -53.09
CA GLU A 220 22.41 1.96 -54.38
C GLU A 220 23.58 2.46 -55.23
N HIS A 221 24.52 3.20 -54.63
CA HIS A 221 25.70 3.69 -55.32
C HIS A 221 26.61 2.56 -55.82
N LEU A 222 26.90 1.57 -54.96
CA LEU A 222 27.70 0.40 -55.32
C LEU A 222 27.01 -0.44 -56.42
N GLN A 223 25.69 -0.58 -56.34
CA GLN A 223 24.91 -1.32 -57.34
C GLN A 223 24.89 -0.61 -58.69
N TRP A 224 24.83 0.73 -58.69
CA TRP A 224 24.98 1.54 -59.90
C TRP A 224 26.36 1.35 -60.54
N GLN A 225 27.44 1.42 -59.74
CA GLN A 225 28.81 1.19 -60.22
C GLN A 225 28.97 -0.23 -60.80
N LEU A 226 28.40 -1.24 -60.14
CA LEU A 226 28.43 -2.63 -60.60
C LEU A 226 27.73 -2.79 -61.96
N ASN A 227 26.55 -2.20 -62.12
CA ASN A 227 25.80 -2.22 -63.38
C ASN A 227 26.56 -1.48 -64.50
N GLU A 228 27.19 -0.36 -64.20
CA GLU A 228 27.99 0.39 -65.16
C GLU A 228 29.21 -0.42 -65.61
N ALA A 229 29.97 -1.00 -64.67
CA ALA A 229 31.13 -1.84 -64.96
C ALA A 229 30.74 -3.08 -65.77
N THR A 230 29.63 -3.73 -65.43
CA THR A 230 29.09 -4.88 -66.16
C THR A 230 28.66 -4.50 -67.58
N SER A 231 28.03 -3.34 -67.75
CA SER A 231 27.62 -2.81 -69.06
C SER A 231 28.82 -2.48 -69.93
N ARG A 232 29.85 -1.84 -69.37
CA ARG A 232 31.13 -1.58 -70.04
C ARG A 232 31.81 -2.88 -70.45
N ALA A 233 31.89 -3.87 -69.56
CA ALA A 233 32.47 -5.18 -69.87
C ALA A 233 31.71 -5.89 -71.01
N ASN A 234 30.38 -5.86 -70.99
CA ASN A 234 29.55 -6.44 -72.05
C ASN A 234 29.65 -5.69 -73.39
N GLN A 235 29.80 -4.37 -73.38
CA GLN A 235 30.09 -3.59 -74.59
C GLN A 235 31.45 -3.94 -75.17
N THR A 236 32.50 -4.06 -74.34
CA THR A 236 33.84 -4.48 -74.78
C THR A 236 33.83 -5.91 -75.31
N ARG A 237 33.04 -6.82 -74.70
CA ARG A 237 32.85 -8.20 -75.19
C ARG A 237 32.14 -8.23 -76.55
N ARG A 238 31.10 -7.41 -76.74
CA ARG A 238 30.42 -7.23 -78.04
C ARG A 238 31.35 -6.62 -79.09
N ARG A 239 32.14 -5.59 -78.75
CA ARG A 239 33.11 -4.97 -79.66
C ARG A 239 34.26 -5.93 -80.01
N GLY A 240 34.72 -6.76 -79.07
CA GLY A 240 35.72 -7.80 -79.33
C GLY A 240 35.20 -8.95 -80.18
N LEU A 241 33.90 -9.28 -80.07
CA LEU A 241 33.25 -10.28 -80.92
C LEU A 241 33.03 -9.74 -82.35
N PHE A 242 32.61 -8.48 -82.51
CA PHE A 242 32.47 -7.83 -83.82
C PHE A 242 33.82 -7.43 -84.46
N GLY A 243 34.87 -7.15 -83.67
CA GLY A 243 36.22 -6.93 -84.18
C GLY A 243 36.86 -8.20 -84.74
N ARG A 244 36.57 -9.38 -84.14
CA ARG A 244 37.03 -10.67 -84.68
C ARG A 244 36.20 -11.19 -85.85
N ILE A 245 34.95 -10.75 -85.99
CA ILE A 245 34.12 -11.09 -87.16
C ILE A 245 34.35 -10.09 -88.32
N GLY A 246 34.64 -8.82 -88.03
CA GLY A 246 35.02 -7.81 -89.04
C GLY A 246 36.44 -7.99 -89.60
N GLY A 247 37.40 -8.40 -88.77
CA GLY A 247 38.78 -8.68 -89.23
C GLY A 247 38.94 -9.96 -90.06
N ALA A 248 37.92 -10.83 -90.09
CA ALA A 248 37.91 -12.04 -90.93
C ALA A 248 37.27 -11.82 -92.32
N LEU A 249 36.65 -10.65 -92.56
CA LEU A 249 36.03 -10.32 -93.85
C LEU A 249 36.87 -9.34 -94.69
N ASP A 250 37.78 -8.57 -94.09
CA ASP A 250 38.70 -7.68 -94.82
C ASP A 250 39.92 -8.39 -95.46
N SER A 251 40.13 -9.69 -95.22
CA SER A 251 41.18 -10.47 -95.89
C SER A 251 40.70 -11.25 -97.13
N LEU A 252 39.47 -11.01 -97.60
CA LEU A 252 38.88 -11.70 -98.75
C LEU A 252 38.50 -10.79 -99.93
N PHE A 253 38.48 -9.47 -99.78
CA PHE A 253 38.26 -8.53 -100.89
C PHE A 253 38.97 -7.19 -100.65
N GLY A 254 40.04 -6.90 -101.41
CA GLY A 254 40.60 -5.55 -101.50
C GLY A 254 42.08 -5.50 -101.86
N SER A 255 42.36 -5.30 -103.15
CA SER A 255 43.66 -4.98 -103.75
C SER A 255 44.08 -3.53 -103.53
#